data_AF-A0A804IA44-F1
#
_entry.id   AF-A0A804IA44-F1
#
_cell.length_a   1.000
_cell.length_b   1.000
_cell.length_c   1.000
_cell.angle_alpha   90.00
_cell.angle_beta   90.00
_cell.angle_gamma   90.00
#
_symmetry.space_group_name_H-M   'P 1'
#
loop_
_entity.id
_entity.type
_entity.pdbx_description
1 polymer ?
#
loop_
_entity_poly.entity_id
_entity_poly.type
_entity_poly.pdbx_seq_one_letter_code
_entity_poly.pdbx_strand_id
1 'polypeptide(L)' 'MESFAQLEILCEKLYTSQNSPERIQAESNLKCSSVNPDYIPQCQYILDNASTPYALVFASSSLLKQKTENRLSFW' A
#
# COMPACT_ATOMS: atom_id res chain seq x y z
N MET A 1 -6.64 13.33 -3.44
CA MET A 1 -7.00 12.21 -2.56
C MET A 1 -7.15 10.98 -3.43
N GLU A 2 -6.17 10.07 -3.43
CA GLU A 2 -6.41 8.73 -3.99
C GLU A 2 -7.45 8.04 -3.09
N SER A 3 -8.56 7.65 -3.69
CA SER A 3 -9.66 7.01 -2.96
C SER A 3 -9.20 5.63 -2.50
N PHE A 4 -9.58 5.23 -1.28
CA PHE A 4 -9.29 3.92 -0.70
C PHE A 4 -9.56 2.76 -1.69
N ALA A 5 -10.65 2.86 -2.45
CA ALA A 5 -11.02 1.88 -3.48
C ALA A 5 -9.98 1.74 -4.61
N GLN A 6 -9.29 2.83 -5.01
CA GLN A 6 -8.22 2.74 -6.01
C GLN A 6 -7.03 1.93 -5.50
N LEU A 7 -6.74 2.07 -4.21
CA LEU A 7 -5.68 1.32 -3.54
C LEU A 7 -5.99 -0.17 -3.51
N GLU A 8 -7.23 -0.54 -3.14
CA GLU A 8 -7.71 -1.92 -3.20
C GLU A 8 -7.61 -2.50 -4.62
N ILE A 9 -8.05 -1.75 -5.63
CA ILE A 9 -8.00 -2.20 -7.03
C ILE A 9 -6.54 -2.38 -7.48
N LEU A 10 -5.61 -1.53 -7.07
CA LEU A 10 -4.19 -1.68 -7.40
C LEU A 10 -3.59 -2.91 -6.70
N CYS A 11 -3.88 -3.12 -5.42
CA CYS A 11 -3.45 -4.33 -4.70
C CYS A 11 -4.03 -5.59 -5.33
N GLU A 12 -5.33 -5.59 -5.62
CA GLU A 12 -6.00 -6.71 -6.24
C GLU A 12 -5.40 -6.98 -7.62
N LYS A 13 -5.20 -5.96 -8.47
CA LYS A 13 -4.52 -6.10 -9.77
C LYS A 13 -3.10 -6.62 -9.65
N LEU A 14 -2.34 -6.22 -8.62
CA LEU A 14 -1.00 -6.76 -8.39
C LEU A 14 -1.03 -8.29 -8.15
N TYR A 15 -2.02 -8.77 -7.40
CA TYR A 15 -2.14 -10.18 -7.02
C TYR A 15 -2.96 -11.04 -7.98
N THR A 16 -3.90 -10.46 -8.72
CA THR A 16 -4.80 -11.17 -9.66
C THR A 16 -4.42 -10.99 -11.12
N SER A 17 -3.78 -9.87 -11.50
CA SER A 17 -3.45 -9.63 -12.91
C SER A 17 -2.26 -10.49 -13.34
N GLN A 18 -2.50 -11.32 -14.36
CA GLN A 18 -1.46 -12.11 -15.03
C GLN A 18 -0.65 -11.28 -16.04
N ASN A 19 -1.11 -10.05 -16.33
CA ASN A 19 -0.46 -9.14 -17.25
C ASN A 19 0.71 -8.43 -16.56
N SER A 20 1.93 -8.85 -16.91
CA SER A 20 3.19 -8.27 -16.42
C SER A 20 3.21 -6.72 -16.38
N PRO A 21 2.79 -5.97 -17.43
CA PRO A 21 2.81 -4.51 -17.37
C PRO A 21 1.79 -3.91 -16.38
N GLU A 22 0.59 -4.48 -16.26
CA GLU A 22 -0.38 -4.04 -15.26
C GLU A 22 0.11 -4.33 -13.84
N ARG A 23 0.77 -5.48 -13.63
CA ARG A 23 1.35 -5.85 -12.33
C ARG A 23 2.45 -4.87 -11.93
N ILE A 24 3.35 -4.52 -12.85
CA ILE A 24 4.44 -3.58 -12.60
C ILE A 24 3.89 -2.18 -12.31
N GLN A 25 2.86 -1.74 -13.04
CA GLN A 25 2.25 -0.43 -12.82
C GLN A 25 1.51 -0.37 -11.48
N ALA A 26 0.78 -1.42 -11.11
CA ALA A 26 0.19 -1.56 -9.80
C ALA A 26 1.26 -1.53 -8.69
N GLU A 27 2.35 -2.29 -8.85
CA GLU A 27 3.45 -2.33 -7.89
C GLU A 27 4.10 -0.97 -7.70
N SER A 28 4.32 -0.22 -8.79
CA SER A 28 4.97 1.08 -8.74
C SER A 28 4.10 2.12 -8.02
N ASN A 29 2.78 2.13 -8.31
CA ASN A 29 1.83 3.00 -7.62
C ASN A 29 1.73 2.68 -6.13
N LEU A 30 1.68 1.39 -5.78
CA LEU A 30 1.67 0.92 -4.39
C LEU A 30 2.98 1.24 -3.68
N LYS A 31 4.12 1.10 -4.37
CA LYS A 31 5.43 1.51 -3.86
C LYS A 31 5.43 2.99 -3.53
N CYS A 32 5.01 3.86 -4.45
CA CYS A 32 4.91 5.32 -4.22
C CYS A 32 4.00 5.67 -3.04
N SER A 33 2.87 4.97 -2.86
CA SER A 33 2.01 5.14 -1.69
C SER A 33 2.69 4.69 -0.39
N SER A 34 3.44 3.58 -0.42
CA SER A 34 4.16 3.06 0.74
C SER A 34 5.31 3.95 1.21
N VAL A 35 5.88 4.81 0.37
CA VAL A 35 6.97 5.73 0.78
C VAL A 35 6.45 7.04 1.39
N ASN A 36 5.15 7.34 1.28
CA ASN A 36 4.61 8.61 1.76
C ASN A 36 4.19 8.51 3.24
N PRO A 37 4.91 9.18 4.18
CA PRO A 37 4.59 9.16 5.61
C PRO A 37 3.21 9.75 5.94
N ASP A 38 2.65 10.58 5.05
CA ASP A 38 1.28 11.08 5.14
C ASP A 38 0.20 9.99 5.02
N TYR A 39 0.55 8.79 4.52
CA TYR A 39 -0.37 7.67 4.43
C TYR A 39 -0.48 6.85 5.73
N ILE A 40 0.25 7.16 6.82
CA ILE A 40 0.12 6.45 8.11
C ILE A 40 -1.32 6.45 8.64
N PRO A 41 -2.00 7.61 8.81
CA PRO A 41 -3.37 7.65 9.29
C PRO A 41 -4.34 6.96 8.32
N GLN A 42 -4.11 7.06 7.00
CA GLN A 42 -4.89 6.32 6.01
C GLN A 42 -4.70 4.80 6.17
N CYS A 43 -3.48 4.30 6.34
CA CYS A 43 -3.22 2.88 6.55
C CYS A 43 -3.86 2.36 7.85
N GLN A 44 -3.87 3.15 8.92
CA GLN A 44 -4.60 2.77 10.14
C GLN A 44 -6.10 2.73 9.91
N TYR A 45 -6.67 3.71 9.21
CA TYR A 45 -8.08 3.70 8.84
C TYR A 45 -8.42 2.47 8.00
N ILE A 46 -7.55 2.11 7.05
CA ILE A 46 -7.67 0.89 6.24
C ILE A 46 -7.62 -0.36 7.12
N LEU A 47 -6.70 -0.46 8.06
CA LEU A 47 -6.64 -1.61 8.96
C LEU A 47 -7.90 -1.78 9.81
N ASP A 48 -8.55 -0.67 10.17
CA ASP A 48 -9.74 -0.66 11.01
C ASP A 48 -11.04 -0.85 10.21
N ASN A 49 -11.09 -0.37 8.96
CA ASN A 49 -12.30 -0.35 8.13
C ASN A 49 -12.27 -1.31 6.94
N ALA A 50 -11.10 -1.75 6.49
CA ALA A 50 -11.00 -2.63 5.34
C ALA A 50 -11.28 -4.08 5.74
N SER A 51 -12.21 -4.69 5.02
CA SER A 51 -12.55 -6.10 5.17
C SER A 51 -11.89 -6.99 4.12
N THR A 52 -11.09 -6.41 3.20
CA THR A 52 -10.38 -7.16 2.17
C THR A 52 -8.96 -7.53 2.63
N PRO A 53 -8.53 -8.78 2.42
CA PRO A 53 -7.22 -9.24 2.83
C PRO A 53 -6.08 -8.48 2.12
N TYR A 54 -6.29 -8.02 0.89
CA TYR A 54 -5.29 -7.27 0.13
C TYR A 54 -5.04 -5.87 0.69
N ALA A 55 -6.07 -5.15 1.11
CA ALA A 55 -5.95 -3.85 1.75
C ALA A 55 -5.24 -3.94 3.10
N LEU A 56 -5.57 -4.97 3.90
CA LEU A 56 -4.93 -5.23 5.19
C LEU A 56 -3.43 -5.50 5.03
N VAL A 57 -3.06 -6.40 4.10
CA VAL A 57 -1.66 -6.71 3.81
C VAL A 57 -0.92 -5.49 3.28
N PHE A 58 -1.55 -4.68 2.43
CA PHE A 58 -0.94 -3.46 1.92
C PHE A 58 -0.72 -2.42 3.02
N ALA A 59 -1.75 -2.12 3.83
CA ALA A 59 -1.66 -1.13 4.90
C ALA A 59 -0.61 -1.51 5.93
N SER A 60 -0.58 -2.79 6.33
CA SER A 60 0.46 -3.32 7.22
C SER A 60 1.85 -3.28 6.58
N SER A 61 1.99 -3.68 5.30
CA SER A 61 3.27 -3.60 4.57
C SER A 61 3.78 -2.16 4.41
N SER A 62 2.90 -1.21 4.11
CA SER A 62 3.23 0.23 4.01
C SER A 62 3.70 0.78 5.34
N LEU A 63 2.96 0.52 6.43
CA LEU A 63 3.37 0.94 7.77
C LEU A 63 4.70 0.32 8.19
N LEU A 64 4.92 -0.96 7.86
CA LEU A 64 6.16 -1.66 8.17
C LEU A 64 7.35 -1.05 7.40
N LYS A 65 7.17 -0.77 6.10
CA LYS A 65 8.18 -0.10 5.27
C LYS A 65 8.52 1.28 5.80
N GLN A 66 7.53 2.12 6.06
CA GLN A 66 7.77 3.48 6.57
C GLN A 66 8.45 3.46 7.93
N LYS A 67 8.04 2.57 8.83
CA LYS A 67 8.72 2.43 10.11
C LYS A 67 10.15 1.91 9.95
N THR A 68 10.42 1.06 8.97
CA THR A 68 11.78 0.56 8.73
C THR A 68 12.68 1.63 8.12
N GLU A 69 12.20 2.36 7.11
CA GLU A 69 12.92 3.46 6.47
C GLU A 69 13.17 4.63 7.43
N ASN A 70 12.17 5.02 8.23
CA ASN A 70 12.32 6.06 9.25
C ASN A 70 13.28 5.63 10.38
N ARG A 71 13.34 4.33 10.70
CA ARG A 71 14.34 3.80 11.64
C ARG A 71 15.75 3.82 11.05
N LEU A 72 15.91 3.66 9.74
CA LEU A 72 17.20 3.70 9.04
C LEU A 72 17.72 5.13 8.86
N SER A 73 16.85 6.14 8.77
CA SER A 73 17.25 7.56 8.70
C SER A 73 17.79 8.14 10.01
N PHE A 74 17.80 7.35 11.09
CA PHE A 74 18.33 7.73 12.41
C PHE A 74 19.66 7.05 12.78
N TRP A 75 20.37 6.46 11.80
CA TRP A 75 21.72 5.91 11.97
C TRP A 75 22.78 6.70 11.20
#